data_AF-A0A525C4M8-F1
#
_entry.id   AF-A0A525C4M8-F1
#
_cell.length_a   1.000
_cell.length_b   1.000
_cell.length_c   1.000
_cell.angle_alpha   90.00
_cell.angle_beta   90.00
_cell.angle_gamma   90.00
#
_symmetry.space_group_name_H-M   'P 1'
#
loop_
_entity.id
_entity.type
_entity.pdbx_description
1 polymer ?
#
loop_
_entity_poly.entity_id
_entity_poly.type
_entity_poly.pdbx_seq_one_letter_code
_entity_poly.pdbx_strand_id
1 'polypeptide(L)'
;ALRYAIDYPNEVKSISVIDSVSEYDALLELFVKQWKALAATGNAEHFFWGMMPSIYGTSFIQNNMDTLTQRAEMAKKLGPDYLKAQITLYETFLKDVDFTEELANINCPALIVCGEQDMLKPVKYSRIMAEAIPHSEFAIIPDCGHVTIMEKPHVLNSLLLGFVTKHS
;
A
#
# COMPACT_ATOMS: atom_id res chain seq x y z
N ALA A 1 -11.23 -1.98 3.98
CA ALA A 1 -11.12 -3.15 4.88
C ALA A 1 -11.03 -2.70 6.34
N LEU A 2 -9.92 -2.07 6.76
CA LEU A 2 -9.69 -1.64 8.15
C LEU A 2 -10.85 -0.85 8.76
N ARG A 3 -11.22 0.30 8.16
CA ARG A 3 -12.33 1.15 8.67
C ARG A 3 -13.64 0.36 8.85
N TYR A 4 -14.02 -0.46 7.87
CA TYR A 4 -15.23 -1.29 7.98
C TYR A 4 -15.13 -2.32 9.12
N ALA A 5 -13.97 -2.96 9.30
CA ALA A 5 -13.76 -3.93 10.38
C ALA A 5 -13.71 -3.28 11.77
N ILE A 6 -13.34 -2.01 11.86
CA ILE A 6 -13.41 -1.20 13.08
C ILE A 6 -14.86 -0.86 13.40
N ASP A 7 -15.60 -0.33 12.42
CA ASP A 7 -16.96 0.18 12.62
C ASP A 7 -18.00 -0.94 12.79
N TYR A 8 -17.75 -2.12 12.17
CA TYR A 8 -18.65 -3.27 12.15
C TYR A 8 -17.92 -4.57 12.53
N PRO A 9 -17.40 -4.68 13.77
CA PRO A 9 -16.45 -5.73 14.15
C PRO A 9 -17.05 -7.15 14.18
N ASN A 10 -18.38 -7.27 14.14
CA ASN A 10 -19.09 -8.54 14.11
C ASN A 10 -19.58 -8.94 12.70
N GLU A 11 -19.36 -8.09 11.69
CA GLU A 11 -19.81 -8.34 10.31
C GLU A 11 -18.68 -8.82 9.39
N VAL A 12 -17.45 -8.88 9.90
CA VAL A 12 -16.26 -9.25 9.12
C VAL A 12 -15.71 -10.56 9.63
N LYS A 13 -15.59 -11.54 8.73
CA LYS A 13 -15.05 -12.86 9.07
C LYS A 13 -13.53 -12.86 9.22
N SER A 14 -12.84 -12.18 8.30
CA SER A 14 -11.40 -11.95 8.33
C SER A 14 -11.04 -10.84 7.35
N ILE A 15 -9.86 -10.23 7.52
CA ILE A 15 -9.32 -9.22 6.60
C ILE A 15 -7.90 -9.55 6.16
N SER A 16 -7.54 -9.12 4.95
CA SER A 16 -6.15 -9.06 4.50
C SER A 16 -5.81 -7.60 4.17
N VAL A 17 -4.68 -7.14 4.67
CA VAL A 17 -4.18 -5.77 4.57
C VAL A 17 -2.81 -5.84 3.93
N ILE A 18 -2.66 -5.19 2.79
CA ILE A 18 -1.49 -5.31 1.92
C ILE A 18 -0.91 -3.91 1.77
N ASP A 19 0.38 -3.74 2.07
CA ASP A 19 1.14 -2.50 1.84
C ASP A 19 0.42 -1.25 2.39
N SER A 20 -0.07 -1.33 3.64
CA SER A 20 -0.90 -0.30 4.27
C SER A 20 -0.24 0.32 5.50
N VAL A 21 -0.87 1.38 6.02
CA VAL A 21 -0.55 2.03 7.28
C VAL A 21 -1.84 2.36 8.05
N SER A 22 -1.74 2.63 9.35
CA SER A 22 -2.77 3.25 10.19
C SER A 22 -2.39 4.66 10.69
N GLU A 23 -1.13 5.02 10.53
CA GLU A 23 -0.51 6.30 10.89
C GLU A 23 0.62 6.60 9.91
N TYR A 24 1.10 7.83 9.88
CA TYR A 24 2.25 8.21 9.05
C TYR A 24 3.13 9.24 9.76
N ASP A 25 4.40 9.25 9.39
CA ASP A 25 5.37 10.26 9.84
C ASP A 25 5.62 11.34 8.78
N ALA A 26 6.46 12.32 9.13
CA ALA A 26 6.83 13.41 8.25
C ALA A 26 7.48 12.94 6.93
N LEU A 27 8.16 11.80 6.90
CA LEU A 27 8.81 11.30 5.68
C LEU A 27 7.75 10.78 4.69
N LEU A 28 6.80 9.96 5.17
CA LEU A 28 5.69 9.50 4.34
C LEU A 28 4.82 10.68 3.88
N GLU A 29 4.57 11.66 4.74
CA GLU A 29 3.90 12.91 4.35
C GLU A 29 4.63 13.63 3.20
N LEU A 30 5.96 13.72 3.25
CA LEU A 30 6.76 14.37 2.21
C LEU A 30 6.71 13.62 0.87
N PHE A 31 6.74 12.28 0.88
CA PHE A 31 6.51 11.49 -0.34
C PHE A 31 5.15 11.80 -0.96
N VAL A 32 4.08 11.76 -0.15
CA VAL A 32 2.71 12.03 -0.63
C VAL A 32 2.58 13.47 -1.16
N LYS A 33 3.17 14.46 -0.49
CA LYS A 33 3.20 15.85 -0.96
C LYS A 33 3.93 16.00 -2.30
N GLN A 34 5.08 15.33 -2.47
CA GLN A 34 5.82 15.33 -3.73
C GLN A 34 4.98 14.73 -4.86
N TRP A 35 4.36 13.58 -4.63
CA TRP A 35 3.53 12.90 -5.61
C TRP A 35 2.31 13.74 -6.01
N LYS A 36 1.65 14.37 -5.04
CA LYS A 36 0.56 15.32 -5.29
C LYS A 36 1.02 16.50 -6.14
N ALA A 37 2.20 17.06 -5.87
CA ALA A 37 2.76 18.15 -6.68
C ALA A 37 3.06 17.71 -8.12
N LEU A 38 3.58 16.51 -8.32
CA LEU A 38 3.81 15.94 -9.66
C LEU A 38 2.48 15.67 -10.40
N ALA A 39 1.47 15.14 -9.72
CA ALA A 39 0.15 14.94 -10.31
C ALA A 39 -0.46 16.28 -10.75
N ALA A 40 -0.26 17.35 -9.97
CA ALA A 40 -0.77 18.69 -10.27
C ALA A 40 -0.13 19.33 -11.51
N THR A 41 1.01 18.83 -12.01
CA THR A 41 1.58 19.32 -13.28
C THR A 41 0.81 18.86 -14.51
N GLY A 42 -0.12 17.92 -14.36
CA GLY A 42 -0.87 17.33 -15.47
C GLY A 42 -0.05 16.38 -16.36
N ASN A 43 1.19 16.05 -15.98
CA ASN A 43 2.07 15.16 -16.74
C ASN A 43 2.15 13.78 -16.05
N ALA A 44 1.38 12.82 -16.56
CA ALA A 44 1.27 11.49 -15.98
C ALA A 44 2.59 10.68 -16.04
N GLU A 45 3.43 10.92 -17.04
CA GLU A 45 4.75 10.27 -17.14
C GLU A 45 5.70 10.79 -16.05
N HIS A 46 5.77 12.12 -15.85
CA HIS A 46 6.60 12.70 -14.78
C HIS A 46 6.12 12.25 -13.40
N PHE A 47 4.80 12.19 -13.21
CA PHE A 47 4.20 11.64 -12.01
C PHE A 47 4.61 10.18 -11.79
N PHE A 48 4.53 9.33 -12.81
CA PHE A 48 4.96 7.93 -12.74
C PHE A 48 6.43 7.83 -12.31
N TRP A 49 7.34 8.52 -13.00
CA TRP A 49 8.77 8.45 -12.70
C TRP A 49 9.15 9.03 -11.34
N GLY A 50 8.41 10.02 -10.83
CA GLY A 50 8.67 10.57 -9.50
C GLY A 50 8.18 9.67 -8.36
N MET A 51 7.14 8.85 -8.57
CA MET A 51 6.69 7.87 -7.57
C MET A 51 7.52 6.59 -7.58
N MET A 52 7.94 6.16 -8.77
CA MET A 52 8.51 4.85 -9.05
C MET A 52 9.65 4.45 -8.08
N PRO A 53 10.66 5.31 -7.79
CA PRO A 53 11.76 4.95 -6.88
C PRO A 53 11.33 4.68 -5.44
N SER A 54 10.22 5.27 -4.99
CA SER A 54 9.69 5.07 -3.63
C SER A 54 8.78 3.86 -3.51
N ILE A 55 8.32 3.25 -4.61
CA ILE A 55 7.33 2.16 -4.57
C ILE A 55 7.87 0.80 -5.03
N TYR A 56 8.89 0.73 -5.87
CA TYR A 56 9.41 -0.56 -6.35
C TYR A 56 10.70 -0.98 -5.65
N GLY A 57 10.84 -2.27 -5.37
CA GLY A 57 12.08 -2.86 -4.86
C GLY A 57 13.23 -2.76 -5.89
N THR A 58 14.46 -2.72 -5.39
CA THR A 58 15.65 -2.47 -6.24
C THR A 58 15.83 -3.56 -7.30
N SER A 59 15.64 -4.83 -6.93
CA SER A 59 15.74 -5.96 -7.86
C SER A 59 14.64 -5.92 -8.92
N PHE A 60 13.42 -5.52 -8.55
CA PHE A 60 12.33 -5.38 -9.50
C PHE A 60 12.65 -4.28 -10.53
N ILE A 61 13.14 -3.12 -10.06
CA ILE A 61 13.57 -2.03 -10.93
C ILE A 61 14.63 -2.49 -11.94
N GLN A 62 15.69 -3.14 -11.45
CA GLN A 62 16.79 -3.61 -12.28
C GLN A 62 16.35 -4.61 -13.36
N ASN A 63 15.43 -5.51 -13.03
CA ASN A 63 15.01 -6.59 -13.92
C ASN A 63 13.83 -6.25 -14.82
N ASN A 64 13.12 -5.13 -14.58
CA ASN A 64 11.86 -4.81 -15.27
C ASN A 64 11.85 -3.41 -15.90
N MET A 65 13.01 -2.80 -16.16
CA MET A 65 13.10 -1.42 -16.65
C MET A 65 12.34 -1.19 -17.97
N ASP A 66 12.37 -2.16 -18.89
CA ASP A 66 11.61 -2.07 -20.16
C ASP A 66 10.10 -2.02 -19.89
N THR A 67 9.60 -2.89 -19.01
CA THR A 67 8.18 -2.91 -18.61
C THR A 67 7.80 -1.62 -17.88
N LEU A 68 8.66 -1.10 -17.02
CA LEU A 68 8.44 0.15 -16.30
C LEU A 68 8.39 1.35 -17.25
N THR A 69 9.25 1.37 -18.27
CA THR A 69 9.25 2.38 -19.33
C THR A 69 7.95 2.30 -20.14
N GLN A 70 7.51 1.10 -20.51
CA GLN A 70 6.21 0.92 -21.18
C GLN A 70 5.04 1.40 -20.33
N ARG A 71 5.07 1.17 -19.01
CA ARG A 71 4.05 1.69 -18.09
C ARG A 71 4.04 3.21 -18.04
N ALA A 72 5.21 3.85 -18.03
CA ALA A 72 5.32 5.31 -18.09
C ALA A 72 4.71 5.87 -19.39
N GLU A 73 4.98 5.22 -20.53
CA GLU A 73 4.36 5.57 -21.83
C GLU A 73 2.85 5.37 -21.83
N MET A 74 2.38 4.25 -21.26
CA MET A 74 0.94 4.01 -21.11
C MET A 74 0.27 5.03 -20.19
N ALA A 75 0.97 5.53 -19.18
CA ALA A 75 0.46 6.55 -18.28
C ALA A 75 0.10 7.86 -19.03
N LYS A 76 0.76 8.18 -20.15
CA LYS A 76 0.41 9.33 -21.01
C LYS A 76 -1.00 9.26 -21.59
N LYS A 77 -1.57 8.05 -21.68
CA LYS A 77 -2.96 7.83 -22.15
C LYS A 77 -3.99 8.03 -21.04
N LEU A 78 -3.55 8.17 -19.79
CA LEU A 78 -4.42 8.49 -18.67
C LEU A 78 -4.86 9.95 -18.80
N GLY A 79 -6.17 10.16 -18.84
CA GLY A 79 -6.74 11.50 -18.94
C GLY A 79 -6.50 12.34 -17.67
N PRO A 80 -6.76 13.66 -17.73
CA PRO A 80 -6.58 14.57 -16.60
C PRO A 80 -7.36 14.16 -15.34
N ASP A 81 -8.47 13.44 -15.51
CA ASP A 81 -9.29 12.98 -14.38
C ASP A 81 -8.58 11.90 -13.55
N TYR A 82 -7.68 11.13 -14.13
CA TYR A 82 -6.83 10.20 -13.37
C TYR A 82 -5.95 10.96 -12.37
N LEU A 83 -5.25 12.01 -12.81
CA LEU A 83 -4.37 12.79 -11.93
C LEU A 83 -5.15 13.58 -10.88
N LYS A 84 -6.33 14.11 -11.23
CA LYS A 84 -7.24 14.73 -10.25
C LYS A 84 -7.65 13.72 -9.18
N ALA A 85 -8.03 12.50 -9.57
CA ALA A 85 -8.39 11.44 -8.63
C ALA A 85 -7.20 11.07 -7.71
N GLN A 86 -5.98 11.02 -8.24
CA GLN A 86 -4.78 10.81 -7.42
C GLN A 86 -4.58 11.93 -6.39
N ILE A 87 -4.75 13.19 -6.78
CA ILE A 87 -4.66 14.32 -5.84
C ILE A 87 -5.70 14.18 -4.72
N THR A 88 -6.95 13.86 -5.05
CA THR A 88 -8.00 13.64 -4.05
C THR A 88 -7.65 12.47 -3.13
N LEU A 89 -7.16 11.35 -3.66
CA LEU A 89 -6.71 10.21 -2.87
C LEU A 89 -5.64 10.61 -1.85
N TYR A 90 -4.67 11.42 -2.25
CA TYR A 90 -3.60 11.90 -1.37
C TYR A 90 -4.09 12.88 -0.32
N GLU A 91 -5.04 13.75 -0.66
CA GLU A 91 -5.67 14.67 0.31
C GLU A 91 -6.47 13.91 1.36
N THR A 92 -7.23 12.90 0.94
CA THR A 92 -7.95 11.99 1.86
C THR A 92 -6.96 11.23 2.74
N PHE A 93 -5.89 10.68 2.17
CA PHE A 93 -4.85 10.00 2.95
C PHE A 93 -4.26 10.88 4.04
N LEU A 94 -3.84 12.11 3.70
CA LEU A 94 -3.24 13.04 4.66
C LEU A 94 -4.21 13.49 5.74
N LYS A 95 -5.51 13.53 5.44
CA LYS A 95 -6.54 13.97 6.38
C LYS A 95 -7.01 12.86 7.32
N ASP A 96 -7.19 11.66 6.80
CA ASP A 96 -7.97 10.61 7.48
C ASP A 96 -7.11 9.48 8.06
N VAL A 97 -5.81 9.42 7.73
CA VAL A 97 -4.89 8.39 8.24
C VAL A 97 -4.30 8.83 9.58
N ASP A 98 -5.07 8.61 10.63
CA ASP A 98 -4.62 8.60 12.01
C ASP A 98 -5.67 7.83 12.83
N PHE A 99 -5.50 6.50 12.91
CA PHE A 99 -6.49 5.62 13.55
C PHE A 99 -5.88 4.38 14.19
N THR A 100 -4.58 4.41 14.53
CA THR A 100 -3.88 3.28 15.16
C THR A 100 -4.57 2.81 16.45
N GLU A 101 -5.05 3.73 17.28
CA GLU A 101 -5.76 3.40 18.53
C GLU A 101 -7.08 2.65 18.29
N GLU A 102 -7.72 2.89 17.14
CA GLU A 102 -8.99 2.24 16.79
C GLU A 102 -8.81 0.80 16.30
N LEU A 103 -7.58 0.39 15.94
CA LEU A 103 -7.31 -0.96 15.43
C LEU A 103 -7.61 -2.06 16.44
N ALA A 104 -7.57 -1.74 17.74
CA ALA A 104 -7.94 -2.66 18.80
C ALA A 104 -9.42 -3.09 18.74
N ASN A 105 -10.26 -2.35 18.00
CA ASN A 105 -11.67 -2.71 17.78
C ASN A 105 -11.87 -3.82 16.74
N ILE A 106 -10.82 -4.19 15.99
CA ILE A 106 -10.90 -5.27 14.99
C ILE A 106 -10.87 -6.62 15.71
N ASN A 107 -12.03 -7.30 15.73
CA ASN A 107 -12.20 -8.60 16.41
C ASN A 107 -11.95 -9.83 15.51
N CYS A 108 -11.91 -9.64 14.19
CA CYS A 108 -11.70 -10.74 13.24
C CYS A 108 -10.20 -11.01 13.01
N PRO A 109 -9.82 -12.24 12.60
CA PRO A 109 -8.46 -12.51 12.13
C PRO A 109 -8.03 -11.55 11.03
N ALA A 110 -6.80 -11.04 11.13
CA ALA A 110 -6.24 -10.10 10.16
C ALA A 110 -4.89 -10.58 9.65
N LEU A 111 -4.73 -10.68 8.33
CA LEU A 111 -3.41 -10.87 7.71
C LEU A 111 -2.85 -9.51 7.33
N ILE A 112 -1.68 -9.16 7.84
CA ILE A 112 -0.92 -7.98 7.45
C ILE A 112 0.29 -8.42 6.62
N VAL A 113 0.44 -7.88 5.41
CA VAL A 113 1.54 -8.21 4.49
C VAL A 113 2.19 -6.95 3.96
N CYS A 114 3.52 -6.91 3.93
CA CYS A 114 4.29 -5.86 3.28
C CYS A 114 5.56 -6.38 2.60
N GLY A 115 6.09 -5.59 1.66
CA GLY A 115 7.43 -5.80 1.11
C GLY A 115 8.55 -5.39 2.09
N GLU A 116 9.65 -6.15 2.10
CA GLU A 116 10.85 -5.85 2.90
C GLU A 116 11.53 -4.53 2.50
N GLN A 117 11.51 -4.19 1.22
CA GLN A 117 12.16 -3.02 0.61
C GLN A 117 11.18 -1.87 0.36
N ASP A 118 9.99 -1.88 0.97
CA ASP A 118 9.02 -0.80 0.83
C ASP A 118 9.59 0.51 1.42
N MET A 119 9.95 1.44 0.54
CA MET A 119 10.49 2.75 0.94
C MET A 119 9.39 3.76 1.28
N LEU A 120 8.19 3.61 0.71
CA LEU A 120 7.05 4.48 0.97
C LEU A 120 6.48 4.19 2.36
N LYS A 121 6.19 2.92 2.62
CA LYS A 121 5.64 2.42 3.88
C LYS A 121 6.53 1.31 4.43
N PRO A 122 7.68 1.67 5.03
CA PRO A 122 8.58 0.69 5.60
C PRO A 122 7.87 -0.27 6.56
N VAL A 123 8.44 -1.47 6.70
CA VAL A 123 7.96 -2.58 7.54
C VAL A 123 7.40 -2.15 8.90
N LYS A 124 7.94 -1.08 9.50
CA LYS A 124 7.46 -0.50 10.76
C LYS A 124 5.94 -0.26 10.77
N TYR A 125 5.34 0.21 9.68
CA TYR A 125 3.90 0.54 9.66
C TYR A 125 3.03 -0.71 9.69
N SER A 126 3.44 -1.76 8.97
CA SER A 126 2.74 -3.05 9.04
C SER A 126 2.93 -3.71 10.41
N ARG A 127 4.09 -3.53 11.04
CA ARG A 127 4.34 -3.98 12.42
C ARG A 127 3.43 -3.26 13.42
N ILE A 128 3.28 -1.95 13.32
CA ILE A 128 2.35 -1.16 14.16
C ILE A 128 0.93 -1.72 14.06
N MET A 129 0.43 -1.94 12.84
CA MET A 129 -0.91 -2.51 12.65
C MET A 129 -1.01 -3.93 13.22
N ALA A 130 0.01 -4.77 13.02
CA ALA A 130 0.02 -6.14 13.53
C ALA A 130 0.02 -6.17 15.07
N GLU A 131 0.76 -5.28 15.72
CA GLU A 131 0.82 -5.18 17.18
C GLU A 131 -0.49 -4.62 17.78
N ALA A 132 -1.18 -3.73 17.06
CA ALA A 132 -2.42 -3.11 17.51
C ALA A 132 -3.68 -3.98 17.29
N ILE A 133 -3.66 -4.92 16.33
CA ILE A 133 -4.80 -5.81 16.04
C ILE A 133 -4.66 -7.13 16.83
N PRO A 134 -5.60 -7.49 17.73
CA PRO A 134 -5.44 -8.63 18.64
C PRO A 134 -5.22 -10.01 17.99
N HIS A 135 -5.79 -10.22 16.80
CA HIS A 135 -5.78 -11.50 16.10
C HIS A 135 -5.06 -11.40 14.74
N SER A 136 -3.92 -10.71 14.73
CA SER A 136 -3.14 -10.51 13.53
C SER A 136 -2.16 -11.65 13.23
N GLU A 137 -1.96 -11.91 11.94
CA GLU A 137 -0.84 -12.65 11.38
C GLU A 137 -0.04 -11.66 10.54
N PHE A 138 1.29 -11.62 10.71
CA PHE A 138 2.16 -10.66 10.03
C PHE A 138 3.19 -11.39 9.17
N ALA A 139 3.27 -11.02 7.89
CA ALA A 139 4.23 -11.55 6.94
C ALA A 139 4.98 -10.42 6.21
N ILE A 140 6.29 -10.62 6.05
CA ILE A 140 7.16 -9.74 5.26
C ILE A 140 7.60 -10.52 4.03
N ILE A 141 7.41 -9.96 2.85
CA ILE A 141 7.86 -10.55 1.59
C ILE A 141 9.29 -10.07 1.31
N PRO A 142 10.30 -10.97 1.31
CA PRO A 142 11.69 -10.59 1.07
C PRO A 142 11.88 -10.12 -0.38
N ASP A 143 12.85 -9.23 -0.58
CA ASP A 143 13.21 -8.72 -1.91
C ASP A 143 12.01 -8.12 -2.68
N CYS A 144 11.18 -7.33 -1.99
CA CYS A 144 9.95 -6.77 -2.54
C CYS A 144 9.72 -5.35 -2.03
N GLY A 145 9.38 -4.42 -2.93
CA GLY A 145 8.95 -3.06 -2.58
C GLY A 145 7.47 -2.97 -2.18
N HIS A 146 6.93 -1.76 -2.31
CA HIS A 146 5.56 -1.37 -1.96
C HIS A 146 4.49 -2.03 -2.83
N VAL A 147 4.82 -2.43 -4.07
CA VAL A 147 3.82 -2.94 -5.01
C VAL A 147 3.85 -4.47 -5.02
N THR A 148 3.58 -5.10 -3.87
CA THR A 148 3.70 -6.57 -3.71
C THR A 148 2.90 -7.36 -4.73
N ILE A 149 1.73 -6.85 -5.11
CA ILE A 149 0.84 -7.43 -6.13
C ILE A 149 1.50 -7.56 -7.50
N MET A 150 2.52 -6.74 -7.78
CA MET A 150 3.26 -6.75 -9.04
C MET A 150 4.61 -7.42 -8.90
N GLU A 151 5.30 -7.20 -7.80
CA GLU A 151 6.68 -7.66 -7.63
C GLU A 151 6.76 -9.13 -7.28
N LYS A 152 5.86 -9.61 -6.41
CA LYS A 152 5.85 -11.00 -5.92
C LYS A 152 4.42 -11.58 -5.89
N PRO A 153 3.67 -11.54 -7.02
CA PRO A 153 2.26 -11.95 -7.06
C PRO A 153 2.03 -13.37 -6.58
N HIS A 154 2.92 -14.32 -6.90
CA HIS A 154 2.78 -15.71 -6.48
C HIS A 154 2.91 -15.88 -4.97
N VAL A 155 3.88 -15.19 -4.34
CA VAL A 155 4.09 -15.24 -2.89
C VAL A 155 2.89 -14.63 -2.17
N LEU A 156 2.45 -13.46 -2.63
CA LEU A 156 1.28 -12.80 -2.07
C LEU A 156 0.03 -13.68 -2.20
N ASN A 157 -0.23 -14.26 -3.38
CA ASN A 157 -1.38 -15.14 -3.60
C ASN A 157 -1.35 -16.37 -2.68
N SER A 158 -0.18 -16.98 -2.45
CA SER A 158 -0.06 -18.09 -1.51
C SER A 158 -0.40 -17.69 -0.08
N LEU A 159 0.05 -16.51 0.38
CA LEU A 159 -0.29 -15.97 1.70
C LEU A 159 -1.80 -15.73 1.83
N LEU A 160 -2.40 -15.06 0.84
CA LEU A 160 -3.82 -14.75 0.82
C LEU A 160 -4.68 -16.02 0.82
N LEU A 161 -4.38 -16.99 -0.06
CA LEU A 161 -5.14 -18.24 -0.17
C LEU A 161 -5.00 -19.10 1.09
N GLY A 162 -3.81 -19.18 1.66
CA GLY A 162 -3.56 -19.90 2.90
C GLY A 162 -4.34 -19.29 4.06
N PHE A 163 -4.30 -17.97 4.19
CA PHE A 163 -5.03 -17.25 5.24
C PHE A 163 -6.54 -17.38 5.09
N VAL A 164 -7.07 -17.15 3.88
CA VAL A 164 -8.50 -17.30 3.61
C VAL A 164 -8.92 -18.72 3.92
N THR A 165 -8.21 -19.76 3.46
CA THR A 165 -8.57 -21.17 3.73
C THR A 165 -8.58 -21.51 5.22
N LYS A 166 -7.64 -20.95 5.99
CA LYS A 166 -7.55 -21.14 7.44
C LYS A 166 -8.73 -20.50 8.21
N HIS A 167 -9.23 -19.36 7.71
CA HIS A 167 -10.25 -18.54 8.36
C HIS A 167 -11.55 -18.42 7.54
N SER A 168 -11.81 -19.39 6.65
CA SER A 168 -13.01 -19.49 5.78
C SER A 168 -14.20 -20.12 6.45
#